data_AF-A0AA92U044-F1
#
_entry.id   AF-A0AA92U044-F1
#
_cell.length_a   1.000
_cell.length_b   1.000
_cell.length_c   1.000
_cell.angle_alpha   90.00
_cell.angle_beta   90.00
_cell.angle_gamma   90.00
#
_symmetry.space_group_name_H-M   'P 1'
#
loop_
_entity.id
_entity.type
_entity.pdbx_description
1 polymer ?
#
loop_
_entity_poly.entity_id
_entity_poly.type
_entity_poly.pdbx_seq_one_letter_code
_entity_poly.pdbx_strand_id
1 'polypeptide(L)'
;MARITRNKAAEILGLSRQTISNYIEQGLIGSCVGEHGILYVNSEDVEKYAEKYKMLAANEKMIDDKLKEVEAHKRAINVELTELRNRATANGKLAANAVGMLFGVINAMSYLDITPKLSYRESKLLKDIINGMTYDELSIKYGVSATRIRQIVEKTCNKLTYNEDAAIAEIATNQDLRIVIDGLKKKLKATQASYDEYRRAKGDTPIGGTILPPLILGKDVNDCGFPVRILNMFRWCDVYTVGDLLRKFHGKSDLDKIRNLGKKSIWIILDFIEENNLSFKQNGESDEDFYIRLNNNLSNKKHEEND
;
A
#
# COMPACT_ATOMS: atom_id res chain seq x y z
N MET A 1 -45.92 56.21 46.63
CA MET A 1 -44.61 56.00 45.98
C MET A 1 -43.51 56.31 46.98
N ALA A 2 -42.73 55.31 47.38
CA ALA A 2 -41.53 55.53 48.16
C ALA A 2 -40.46 56.18 47.27
N ARG A 3 -39.84 57.24 47.77
CA ARG A 3 -38.92 58.11 47.02
C ARG A 3 -37.55 58.03 47.66
N ILE A 4 -36.52 57.70 46.88
CA ILE A 4 -35.14 57.66 47.33
C ILE A 4 -34.29 58.66 46.55
N THR A 5 -33.23 59.16 47.17
CA THR A 5 -32.32 60.09 46.48
C THR A 5 -31.48 59.33 45.45
N ARG A 6 -30.97 60.03 44.43
CA ARG A 6 -30.04 59.44 43.45
C ARG A 6 -28.81 58.80 44.10
N ASN A 7 -28.31 59.37 45.20
CA ASN A 7 -27.19 58.80 45.94
C ASN A 7 -27.56 57.46 46.56
N LYS A 8 -28.75 57.36 47.16
CA LYS A 8 -29.21 56.13 47.78
C LYS A 8 -29.53 55.06 46.73
N ALA A 9 -30.10 55.44 45.59
CA ALA A 9 -30.32 54.54 44.45
C ALA A 9 -28.99 54.01 43.86
N ALA A 10 -27.98 54.88 43.74
CA ALA A 10 -26.64 54.51 43.31
C ALA A 10 -25.97 53.50 44.26
N GLU A 11 -26.13 53.70 45.57
CA GLU A 11 -25.63 52.81 46.61
C GLU A 11 -26.30 51.42 46.54
N ILE A 12 -27.63 51.37 46.37
CA ILE A 12 -28.39 50.10 46.30
C ILE A 12 -28.03 49.28 45.06
N LEU A 13 -27.81 49.95 43.92
CA LEU A 13 -27.48 49.29 42.66
C LEU A 13 -25.97 49.08 42.45
N GLY A 14 -25.11 49.62 43.32
CA GLY A 14 -23.66 49.58 43.16
C GLY A 14 -23.15 50.34 41.93
N LEU A 15 -23.85 51.41 41.53
CA LEU A 15 -23.56 52.20 40.34
C LEU A 15 -23.13 53.62 40.69
N SER A 16 -22.57 54.36 39.72
CA SER A 16 -22.29 55.78 39.91
C SER A 16 -23.58 56.62 39.91
N ARG A 17 -23.57 57.75 40.61
CA ARG A 17 -24.69 58.72 40.57
C ARG A 17 -24.99 59.23 39.15
N GLN A 18 -23.96 59.30 38.30
CA GLN A 18 -24.12 59.69 36.90
C GLN A 18 -24.89 58.64 36.11
N THR A 19 -24.59 57.35 36.33
CA THR A 19 -25.30 56.23 35.69
C THR A 19 -26.79 56.25 36.05
N ILE A 20 -27.14 56.54 37.30
CA ILE A 20 -28.55 56.70 37.71
C ILE A 20 -29.22 57.86 36.97
N SER A 21 -28.48 58.94 36.68
CA SER A 21 -29.02 60.09 35.93
C SER A 21 -29.26 59.73 34.46
N ASN A 22 -28.34 58.99 33.86
CA ASN A 22 -28.51 58.47 32.49
C ASN A 22 -29.71 57.52 32.39
N TYR A 23 -29.95 56.66 33.39
CA TYR A 23 -31.11 55.77 33.42
C TYR A 23 -32.44 56.51 33.57
N ILE A 24 -32.44 57.64 34.28
CA ILE A 24 -33.59 58.54 34.36
C ILE A 24 -33.83 59.21 33.00
N GLU A 25 -32.78 59.72 32.34
CA GLU A 25 -32.88 60.34 31.00
C GLU A 25 -33.36 59.35 29.93
N GLN A 26 -32.97 58.08 30.05
CA GLN A 26 -33.41 57.00 29.16
C GLN A 26 -34.82 56.46 29.50
N GLY A 27 -35.45 56.97 30.56
CA GLY A 27 -36.79 56.53 30.99
C GLY A 27 -36.84 55.12 31.61
N LEU A 28 -35.69 54.55 31.97
CA LEU A 28 -35.58 53.20 32.54
C LEU A 28 -35.98 53.15 34.02
N ILE A 29 -35.85 54.27 34.72
CA ILE A 29 -36.21 54.44 36.14
C ILE A 29 -37.03 55.72 36.28
N GLY A 30 -38.19 55.63 36.93
CA GLY A 30 -39.05 56.79 37.17
C GLY A 30 -38.39 57.82 38.10
N SER A 31 -38.57 59.11 37.79
CA SER A 31 -38.12 60.21 38.65
C SER A 31 -39.22 61.22 38.92
N CYS A 32 -39.10 61.95 40.03
CA CYS A 32 -39.98 63.06 40.35
C CYS A 32 -39.19 64.18 41.05
N VAL A 33 -39.57 65.43 40.80
CA VAL A 33 -38.98 66.59 41.47
C VAL A 33 -39.82 66.89 42.71
N GLY A 34 -39.17 66.90 43.88
CA GLY A 34 -39.78 67.24 45.16
C GLY A 34 -39.71 68.74 45.46
N GLU A 35 -40.15 69.12 46.65
CA GLU A 35 -40.04 70.50 47.14
C GLU A 35 -38.58 70.96 47.15
N HIS A 36 -38.37 72.23 46.80
CA HIS A 36 -37.05 72.86 46.61
C HIS A 36 -36.20 72.32 45.44
N GLY A 37 -36.82 71.68 44.45
CA GLY A 37 -36.14 71.29 43.20
C GLY A 37 -35.26 70.04 43.32
N ILE A 38 -35.39 69.27 44.41
CA ILE A 38 -34.60 68.07 44.64
C ILE A 38 -35.16 66.90 43.81
N LEU A 39 -34.32 66.27 43.00
CA LEU A 39 -34.68 65.12 42.16
C LEU A 39 -34.67 63.81 42.96
N TYR A 40 -35.82 63.13 43.00
CA TYR A 40 -36.02 61.83 43.62
C TYR A 40 -36.26 60.74 42.57
N VAL A 41 -35.91 59.52 42.95
CA VAL A 41 -35.99 58.31 42.12
C VAL A 41 -37.03 57.37 42.74
N ASN A 42 -37.81 56.68 41.89
CA ASN A 42 -38.76 55.66 42.31
C ASN A 42 -38.03 54.46 42.92
N SER A 43 -38.28 54.14 44.19
CA SER A 43 -37.57 53.06 44.88
C SER A 43 -37.95 51.67 44.38
N GLU A 44 -39.19 51.48 43.93
CA GLU A 44 -39.69 50.18 43.45
C GLU A 44 -38.97 49.74 42.17
N ASP A 45 -38.70 50.69 41.26
CA ASP A 45 -37.92 50.43 40.05
C ASP A 45 -36.48 50.04 40.41
N VAL A 46 -35.88 50.75 41.37
CA VAL A 46 -34.50 50.51 41.83
C VAL A 46 -34.36 49.12 42.48
N GLU A 47 -35.30 48.70 43.32
CA GLU A 47 -35.30 47.36 43.93
C GLU A 47 -35.46 46.26 42.88
N LYS A 48 -36.37 46.44 41.92
CA LYS A 48 -36.60 45.48 40.83
C LYS A 48 -35.35 45.27 39.97
N TYR A 49 -34.59 46.32 39.68
CA TYR A 49 -33.32 46.18 38.96
C TYR A 49 -32.24 45.54 39.83
N ALA A 50 -32.18 45.86 41.13
CA ALA A 50 -31.22 45.26 42.05
C ALA A 50 -31.39 43.73 42.14
N GLU A 51 -32.63 43.23 42.16
CA GLU A 51 -32.91 41.79 42.12
C GLU A 51 -32.47 41.16 40.80
N LYS A 52 -32.75 41.80 39.66
CA LYS A 52 -32.30 41.30 38.35
C LYS A 52 -30.78 41.22 38.23
N TYR A 53 -30.05 42.22 38.74
CA TYR A 53 -28.58 42.19 38.73
C TYR A 53 -28.02 41.07 39.60
N LYS A 54 -28.62 40.80 40.78
CA LYS A 54 -28.24 39.65 41.62
C LYS A 54 -28.44 38.32 40.90
N MET A 55 -29.55 38.17 40.17
CA MET A 55 -29.83 36.97 39.36
C MET A 55 -28.85 36.80 38.19
N LEU A 56 -28.47 37.89 37.52
CA LEU A 56 -27.47 37.85 36.43
C LEU A 56 -26.09 37.43 36.93
N ALA A 57 -25.63 38.01 38.05
CA ALA A 57 -24.34 37.63 38.64
C ALA A 57 -24.33 36.15 39.09
N ALA A 58 -25.43 35.64 39.63
CA ALA A 58 -25.57 34.23 39.98
C ALA A 58 -25.52 33.32 38.73
N ASN A 59 -26.19 33.72 37.64
CA ASN A 59 -26.20 32.98 36.38
C ASN A 59 -24.84 32.98 35.68
N GLU A 60 -24.13 34.11 35.65
CA GLU A 60 -22.76 34.20 35.11
C GLU A 60 -21.83 33.24 35.84
N LYS A 61 -21.85 33.24 37.17
CA LYS A 61 -21.07 32.31 37.98
C LYS A 61 -21.42 30.84 37.65
N MET A 62 -22.71 30.53 37.50
CA MET A 62 -23.16 29.18 37.18
C MET A 62 -22.73 28.73 35.78
N ILE A 63 -22.65 29.64 34.81
CA ILE A 63 -22.14 29.38 33.47
C ILE A 63 -20.63 29.12 33.51
N ASP A 64 -19.89 29.93 34.27
CA ASP A 64 -18.44 29.82 34.40
C ASP A 64 -18.04 28.49 35.07
N ASP A 65 -18.79 28.07 36.10
CA ASP A 65 -18.59 26.79 36.78
C ASP A 65 -18.89 25.61 35.84
N LYS A 66 -19.97 25.68 35.04
CA LYS A 66 -20.28 24.67 34.02
C LYS A 66 -19.24 24.60 32.90
N LEU A 67 -18.67 25.73 32.49
CA LEU A 67 -17.60 25.77 31.50
C LEU A 67 -16.35 25.03 32.01
N LYS A 68 -15.95 25.28 33.26
CA LYS A 68 -14.84 24.57 33.90
C LYS A 68 -15.12 23.07 34.02
N GLU A 69 -16.34 22.70 34.37
CA GLU A 69 -16.77 21.30 34.44
C GLU A 69 -16.68 20.60 33.07
N VAL A 70 -17.17 21.24 32.00
CA VAL A 70 -17.09 20.69 30.64
C VAL A 70 -15.63 20.54 30.19
N GLU A 71 -14.76 21.52 30.48
CA GLU A 71 -13.34 21.39 30.18
C GLU A 71 -12.68 20.24 30.94
N ALA A 72 -13.01 20.06 32.22
CA ALA A 72 -12.49 18.95 33.02
C ALA A 72 -12.93 17.60 32.44
N HIS A 73 -14.21 17.44 32.08
CA HIS A 73 -14.72 16.24 31.41
C HIS A 73 -14.05 15.99 30.06
N LYS A 74 -13.84 17.04 29.24
CA LYS A 74 -13.12 16.93 27.97
C LYS A 74 -11.68 16.44 28.17
N ARG A 75 -10.98 16.96 29.20
CA ARG A 75 -9.62 16.50 29.53
C ARG A 75 -9.63 15.03 29.99
N ALA A 76 -10.58 14.64 30.83
CA ALA A 76 -10.73 13.26 31.30
C ALA A 76 -10.98 12.29 30.13
N ILE A 77 -11.90 12.61 29.22
CA ILE A 77 -12.18 11.81 28.02
C ILE A 77 -10.93 11.69 27.13
N ASN A 78 -10.16 12.76 26.97
CA ASN A 78 -8.93 12.71 26.19
C ASN A 78 -7.86 11.81 26.83
N VAL A 79 -7.75 11.81 28.16
CA VAL A 79 -6.87 10.89 28.90
C VAL A 79 -7.35 9.45 28.70
N GLU A 80 -8.64 9.17 28.87
CA GLU A 80 -9.20 7.83 28.66
C GLU A 80 -9.00 7.33 27.22
N LEU A 81 -9.22 8.18 26.21
CA LEU A 81 -8.95 7.85 24.80
C LEU A 81 -7.48 7.56 24.56
N THR A 82 -6.58 8.32 25.19
CA THR A 82 -5.13 8.10 25.11
C THR A 82 -4.76 6.77 25.77
N GLU A 83 -5.34 6.43 26.92
CA GLU A 83 -5.15 5.16 27.59
C GLU A 83 -5.76 3.98 26.82
N LEU A 84 -6.92 4.16 26.17
CA LEU A 84 -7.53 3.16 25.28
C LEU A 84 -6.65 2.92 24.06
N ARG A 85 -6.10 3.99 23.47
CA ARG A 85 -5.11 3.90 22.38
C ARG A 85 -3.85 3.19 22.85
N ASN A 86 -3.33 3.57 24.02
CA ASN A 86 -2.13 2.96 24.59
C ASN A 86 -2.37 1.50 24.96
N ARG A 87 -3.56 1.10 25.43
CA ARG A 87 -3.93 -0.31 25.66
C ARG A 87 -4.05 -1.09 24.35
N ALA A 88 -4.69 -0.52 23.33
CA ALA A 88 -4.72 -1.10 21.99
C ALA A 88 -3.31 -1.26 21.40
N THR A 89 -2.40 -0.32 21.71
CA THR A 89 -0.99 -0.34 21.30
C THR A 89 -0.10 -1.18 22.21
N ALA A 90 -0.47 -1.42 23.47
CA ALA A 90 0.26 -2.25 24.44
C ALA A 90 -0.07 -3.74 24.27
N ASN A 91 -1.20 -4.08 23.65
CA ASN A 91 -1.44 -5.37 22.99
C ASN A 91 -0.59 -5.53 21.70
N GLY A 92 0.58 -4.86 21.68
CA GLY A 92 1.23 -4.16 20.58
C GLY A 92 1.98 -4.94 19.53
N LYS A 93 1.93 -6.27 19.56
CA LYS A 93 2.37 -7.04 18.39
C LYS A 93 1.27 -7.11 17.32
N LEU A 94 0.01 -6.93 17.67
CA LEU A 94 -1.08 -6.97 16.68
C LEU A 94 -1.36 -5.61 16.05
N ALA A 95 -1.35 -4.52 16.80
CA ALA A 95 -1.77 -3.20 16.29
C ALA A 95 -0.76 -2.56 15.31
N ALA A 96 0.53 -2.51 15.64
CA ALA A 96 1.54 -1.98 14.71
C ALA A 96 1.66 -2.83 13.43
N ASN A 97 1.54 -4.16 13.57
CA ASN A 97 1.52 -5.08 12.43
C ASN A 97 0.22 -5.00 11.62
N ALA A 98 -0.94 -4.81 12.25
CA ALA A 98 -2.22 -4.63 11.57
C ALA A 98 -2.25 -3.31 10.79
N VAL A 99 -1.72 -2.23 11.37
CA VAL A 99 -1.56 -0.93 10.70
C VAL A 99 -0.57 -1.01 9.54
N GLY A 100 0.56 -1.69 9.74
CA GLY A 100 1.54 -1.98 8.69
C GLY A 100 0.96 -2.85 7.57
N MET A 101 0.17 -3.87 7.92
CA MET A 101 -0.55 -4.74 6.97
C MET A 101 -1.60 -3.97 6.18
N LEU A 102 -2.40 -3.11 6.83
CA LEU A 102 -3.38 -2.25 6.16
C LEU A 102 -2.71 -1.34 5.13
N PHE A 103 -1.54 -0.78 5.46
CA PHE A 103 -0.75 0.02 4.53
C PHE A 103 -0.10 -0.81 3.41
N GLY A 104 0.33 -2.03 3.72
CA GLY A 104 0.82 -2.98 2.72
C GLY A 104 -0.28 -3.33 1.71
N VAL A 105 -1.50 -3.58 2.20
CA VAL A 105 -2.68 -3.86 1.39
C VAL A 105 -3.08 -2.65 0.55
N ILE A 106 -3.16 -1.45 1.14
CA ILE A 106 -3.48 -0.21 0.41
C ILE A 106 -2.43 0.08 -0.68
N ASN A 107 -1.13 -0.03 -0.37
CA ASN A 107 -0.08 0.17 -1.36
C ASN A 107 -0.10 -0.89 -2.47
N ALA A 108 -0.33 -2.16 -2.12
CA ALA A 108 -0.44 -3.23 -3.10
C ALA A 108 -1.65 -3.02 -4.02
N MET A 109 -2.81 -2.66 -3.47
CA MET A 109 -4.00 -2.35 -4.26
C MET A 109 -3.81 -1.13 -5.17
N SER A 110 -3.10 -0.09 -4.72
CA SER A 110 -2.75 1.06 -5.57
C SER A 110 -1.73 0.70 -6.67
N TYR A 111 -0.77 -0.18 -6.41
CA TYR A 111 0.18 -0.64 -7.42
C TYR A 111 -0.49 -1.50 -8.50
N LEU A 112 -1.49 -2.28 -8.09
CA LEU A 112 -2.28 -3.14 -8.97
C LEU A 112 -3.42 -2.40 -9.69
N ASP A 113 -3.52 -1.07 -9.54
CA ASP A 113 -4.60 -0.23 -10.09
C ASP A 113 -6.03 -0.63 -9.62
N ILE A 114 -6.15 -1.37 -8.50
CA ILE A 114 -7.42 -1.84 -7.92
C ILE A 114 -8.12 -0.74 -7.09
N THR A 115 -7.35 0.21 -6.54
CA THR A 115 -7.86 1.38 -5.82
C THR A 115 -7.34 2.67 -6.45
N PRO A 116 -8.03 3.82 -6.30
CA PRO A 116 -7.57 5.08 -6.86
C PRO A 116 -6.15 5.39 -6.36
N LYS A 117 -5.27 5.76 -7.29
CA LYS A 117 -3.87 6.11 -7.00
C LYS A 117 -3.81 7.15 -5.90
N LEU A 118 -3.52 6.70 -4.69
CA LEU A 118 -3.16 7.58 -3.59
C LEU A 118 -1.82 8.20 -3.93
N SER A 119 -1.75 9.53 -3.86
CA SER A 119 -0.45 10.18 -3.93
C SER A 119 0.41 9.72 -2.75
N TYR A 120 1.73 9.72 -2.94
CA TYR A 120 2.69 9.41 -1.88
C TYR A 120 2.44 10.25 -0.61
N ARG A 121 2.01 11.50 -0.79
CA ARG A 121 1.68 12.41 0.31
C ARG A 121 0.42 11.98 1.07
N GLU A 122 -0.67 11.63 0.38
CA GLU A 122 -1.91 11.14 1.01
C GLU A 122 -1.63 9.84 1.80
N SER A 123 -0.87 8.93 1.19
CA SER A 123 -0.41 7.67 1.80
C SER A 123 0.42 7.93 3.08
N LYS A 124 1.43 8.81 3.02
CA LYS A 124 2.28 9.09 4.18
C LYS A 124 1.53 9.78 5.33
N LEU A 125 0.60 10.67 4.99
CA LEU A 125 -0.21 11.40 5.96
C LEU A 125 -1.17 10.47 6.70
N LEU A 126 -1.85 9.56 5.99
CA LEU A 126 -2.66 8.51 6.63
C LEU A 126 -1.81 7.61 7.54
N LYS A 127 -0.59 7.23 7.12
CA LYS A 127 0.32 6.41 7.94
C LYS A 127 0.64 7.08 9.26
N ASP A 128 0.95 8.38 9.23
CA ASP A 128 1.30 9.15 10.42
C ASP A 128 0.11 9.30 11.38
N ILE A 129 -1.12 9.45 10.87
CA ILE A 129 -2.35 9.49 11.69
C ILE A 129 -2.57 8.16 12.39
N ILE A 130 -2.43 7.05 11.68
CA ILE A 130 -2.63 5.72 12.26
C ILE A 130 -1.54 5.41 13.30
N ASN A 131 -0.32 5.92 13.11
CA ASN A 131 0.74 5.90 14.12
C ASN A 131 0.45 6.80 15.33
N GLY A 132 -0.68 7.52 15.34
CA GLY A 132 -1.17 8.29 16.46
C GLY A 132 -0.78 9.77 16.45
N MET A 133 -0.28 10.31 15.33
CA MET A 133 -0.06 11.76 15.23
C MET A 133 -1.41 12.51 15.16
N THR A 134 -1.53 13.56 15.95
CA THR A 134 -2.66 14.50 15.94
C THR A 134 -2.60 15.41 14.70
N TYR A 135 -3.72 16.04 14.36
CA TYR A 135 -3.75 17.01 13.26
C TYR A 135 -2.84 18.22 13.49
N ASP A 136 -2.61 18.62 14.74
CA ASP A 136 -1.71 19.73 15.08
C ASP A 136 -0.23 19.33 14.89
N GLU A 137 0.16 18.13 15.30
CA GLU A 137 1.51 17.61 15.06
C GLU A 137 1.78 17.41 13.56
N LEU A 138 0.77 16.96 12.81
CA LEU A 138 0.84 16.83 11.36
C LEU A 138 0.90 18.19 10.67
N SER A 139 0.19 19.18 11.21
CA SER A 139 0.21 20.57 10.71
C SER A 139 1.63 21.12 10.74
N ILE A 140 2.35 20.88 11.84
CA ILE A 140 3.77 21.25 11.98
C ILE A 140 4.63 20.46 11.00
N LYS A 141 4.47 19.13 10.95
CA LYS A 141 5.30 18.23 10.10
C LYS A 141 5.18 18.54 8.61
N TYR A 142 3.98 18.87 8.13
CA TYR A 142 3.68 19.07 6.71
C TYR A 142 3.57 20.55 6.30
N GLY A 143 3.77 21.49 7.24
CA GLY A 143 3.75 22.92 6.98
C GLY A 143 2.41 23.45 6.45
N VAL A 144 1.30 22.86 6.88
CA VAL A 144 -0.07 23.22 6.45
C VAL A 144 -1.01 23.21 7.65
N SER A 145 -2.07 24.02 7.64
CA SER A 145 -2.97 24.09 8.80
C SER A 145 -3.61 22.75 9.15
N ALA A 146 -3.91 22.53 10.44
CA ALA A 146 -4.63 21.35 10.92
C ALA A 146 -5.97 21.13 10.20
N THR A 147 -6.66 22.23 9.82
CA THR A 147 -7.87 22.18 8.99
C THR A 147 -7.58 21.60 7.60
N ARG A 148 -6.46 21.99 6.98
CA ARG A 148 -6.05 21.47 5.68
C ARG A 148 -5.67 20.00 5.75
N ILE A 149 -4.99 19.58 6.83
CA ILE A 149 -4.72 18.17 7.12
C ILE A 149 -6.04 17.39 7.18
N ARG A 150 -7.00 17.84 7.98
CA ARG A 150 -8.32 17.21 8.10
C ARG A 150 -9.03 17.05 6.76
N GLN A 151 -9.06 18.09 5.93
CA GLN A 151 -9.66 18.03 4.59
C GLN A 151 -9.00 16.99 3.68
N ILE A 152 -7.66 16.89 3.72
CA ILE A 152 -6.93 15.88 2.95
C ILE A 152 -7.31 14.48 3.42
N VAL A 153 -7.38 14.27 4.73
CA VAL A 153 -7.76 12.98 5.34
C VAL A 153 -9.18 12.59 4.94
N GLU A 154 -10.16 13.47 5.13
CA GLU A 154 -11.56 13.21 4.79
C GLU A 154 -11.71 12.88 3.29
N LYS A 155 -11.06 13.65 2.41
CA LYS A 155 -11.08 13.39 0.97
C LYS A 155 -10.43 12.04 0.62
N THR A 156 -9.36 11.68 1.31
CA THR A 156 -8.62 10.44 1.08
C THR A 156 -9.40 9.23 1.57
N CYS A 157 -10.00 9.30 2.76
CA CYS A 157 -10.89 8.25 3.28
C CYS A 157 -12.10 8.06 2.37
N ASN A 158 -12.74 9.13 1.91
CA ASN A 158 -13.87 9.02 0.98
C ASN A 158 -13.48 8.35 -0.35
N LYS A 159 -12.28 8.64 -0.89
CA LYS A 159 -11.77 7.93 -2.08
C LYS A 159 -11.61 6.44 -1.83
N LEU A 160 -11.13 6.04 -0.64
CA LEU A 160 -10.96 4.64 -0.29
C LEU A 160 -12.31 3.94 -0.11
N THR A 161 -13.24 4.54 0.62
CA THR A 161 -14.58 3.99 0.86
C THR A 161 -15.38 3.83 -0.44
N TYR A 162 -15.36 4.82 -1.34
CA TYR A 162 -16.15 4.75 -2.57
C TYR A 162 -15.63 3.72 -3.59
N ASN A 163 -14.39 3.25 -3.42
CA ASN A 163 -13.80 2.23 -4.28
C ASN A 163 -13.74 0.85 -3.61
N GLU A 164 -14.28 0.72 -2.40
CA GLU A 164 -14.37 -0.57 -1.71
C GLU A 164 -15.25 -1.54 -2.50
N ASP A 165 -16.45 -1.11 -2.90
CA ASP A 165 -17.37 -1.92 -3.70
C ASP A 165 -16.79 -2.30 -5.07
N ALA A 166 -16.07 -1.37 -5.71
CA ALA A 166 -15.40 -1.59 -6.99
C ALA A 166 -14.26 -2.61 -6.86
N ALA A 167 -13.42 -2.46 -5.83
CA ALA A 167 -12.34 -3.40 -5.53
C ALA A 167 -12.88 -4.80 -5.20
N ILE A 168 -13.97 -4.88 -4.42
CA ILE A 168 -14.65 -6.16 -4.11
C ILE A 168 -15.14 -6.82 -5.40
N ALA A 169 -15.77 -6.07 -6.30
CA ALA A 169 -16.27 -6.59 -7.57
C ALA A 169 -15.13 -7.09 -8.50
N GLU A 170 -14.02 -6.35 -8.60
CA GLU A 170 -12.85 -6.77 -9.38
C GLU A 170 -12.18 -8.01 -8.80
N ILE A 171 -12.04 -8.09 -7.48
CA ILE A 171 -11.47 -9.27 -6.80
C ILE A 171 -12.35 -10.50 -7.04
N ALA A 172 -13.68 -10.36 -6.91
CA ALA A 172 -14.63 -11.45 -7.17
C ALA A 172 -14.52 -11.95 -8.63
N THR A 173 -14.52 -11.02 -9.59
CA THR A 173 -14.37 -11.36 -11.03
C THR A 173 -13.05 -12.10 -11.31
N ASN A 174 -11.95 -11.66 -10.70
CA ASN A 174 -10.66 -12.33 -10.84
C ASN A 174 -10.63 -13.74 -10.22
N GLN A 175 -11.38 -13.97 -9.13
CA GLN A 175 -11.53 -15.31 -8.56
C GLN A 175 -12.31 -16.23 -9.51
N ASP A 176 -13.40 -15.75 -10.10
CA ASP A 176 -14.19 -16.50 -11.08
C ASP A 176 -13.34 -16.87 -12.31
N LEU A 177 -12.58 -15.91 -12.84
CA LEU A 177 -11.65 -16.16 -13.96
C LEU A 177 -10.59 -17.20 -13.61
N ARG A 178 -10.04 -17.19 -12.40
CA ARG A 178 -9.10 -18.23 -11.93
C ARG A 178 -9.73 -19.62 -11.93
N ILE A 179 -10.97 -19.74 -11.46
CA ILE A 179 -11.71 -21.00 -11.46
C ILE A 179 -11.94 -21.49 -12.89
N VAL A 180 -12.34 -20.59 -13.81
CA VAL A 180 -12.53 -20.90 -15.23
C VAL A 180 -11.22 -21.37 -15.87
N ILE A 181 -10.09 -20.68 -15.63
CA ILE A 181 -8.78 -21.06 -16.16
C ILE A 181 -8.37 -22.45 -15.66
N ASP A 182 -8.57 -22.76 -14.37
CA ASP A 182 -8.24 -24.07 -13.82
C ASP A 182 -9.11 -25.18 -14.44
N GLY A 183 -10.41 -24.91 -14.61
CA GLY A 183 -11.33 -25.79 -15.32
C GLY A 183 -10.94 -26.05 -16.77
N LEU A 184 -10.55 -25.00 -17.50
CA LEU A 184 -10.07 -25.11 -18.89
C LEU A 184 -8.77 -25.89 -18.98
N LYS A 185 -7.81 -25.68 -18.07
CA LYS A 185 -6.57 -26.46 -18.00
C LYS A 185 -6.84 -27.95 -17.77
N LYS A 186 -7.78 -28.30 -16.90
CA LYS A 186 -8.21 -29.68 -16.67
C LYS A 186 -8.85 -30.29 -17.92
N LYS A 187 -9.77 -29.57 -18.57
CA LYS A 187 -10.38 -30.01 -19.83
C LYS A 187 -9.35 -30.22 -20.92
N LEU A 188 -8.40 -29.29 -21.09
CA LEU A 188 -7.34 -29.39 -22.09
C LEU A 188 -6.47 -30.63 -21.86
N LYS A 189 -6.05 -30.89 -20.61
CA LYS A 189 -5.33 -32.13 -20.26
C LYS A 189 -6.13 -33.39 -20.56
N ALA A 190 -7.42 -33.41 -20.24
CA ALA A 190 -8.28 -34.56 -20.49
C ALA A 190 -8.47 -34.81 -22.00
N THR A 191 -8.71 -33.75 -22.78
CA THR A 191 -8.82 -33.82 -24.23
C THR A 191 -7.51 -34.29 -24.87
N GLN A 192 -6.37 -33.81 -24.38
CA GLN A 192 -5.06 -34.23 -24.86
C GLN A 192 -4.81 -35.71 -24.57
N ALA A 193 -5.12 -36.18 -23.35
CA ALA A 193 -5.02 -37.60 -23.00
C ALA A 193 -5.91 -38.50 -23.88
N SER A 194 -7.15 -38.07 -24.15
CA SER A 194 -8.10 -38.80 -25.02
C SER A 194 -7.62 -38.83 -26.48
N TYR A 195 -7.06 -37.73 -26.96
CA TYR A 195 -6.47 -37.66 -28.30
C TYR A 195 -5.23 -38.56 -28.43
N ASP A 196 -4.36 -38.57 -27.43
CA ASP A 196 -3.18 -39.44 -27.39
C ASP A 196 -3.56 -40.92 -27.29
N GLU A 197 -4.67 -41.25 -26.64
CA GLU A 197 -5.24 -42.61 -26.61
C GLU A 197 -5.81 -43.03 -27.97
N TYR A 198 -6.56 -42.15 -28.64
CA TYR A 198 -7.04 -42.37 -30.00
C TYR A 198 -5.89 -42.61 -31.00
N ARG A 199 -4.81 -41.83 -30.91
CA ARG A 199 -3.61 -42.00 -31.74
C ARG A 199 -2.90 -43.34 -31.49
N ARG A 200 -2.71 -43.71 -30.22
CA ARG A 200 -2.15 -45.01 -29.83
C ARG A 200 -2.98 -46.17 -30.40
N ALA A 201 -4.31 -46.08 -30.33
CA ALA A 201 -5.21 -47.10 -30.88
C ALA A 201 -5.13 -47.22 -32.42
N LYS A 202 -4.70 -46.17 -33.12
CA LYS A 202 -4.48 -46.14 -34.58
C LYS A 202 -3.08 -46.61 -35.00
N GLY A 203 -2.24 -47.05 -34.05
CA GLY A 203 -0.85 -47.49 -34.31
C GLY A 203 0.15 -46.33 -34.51
N ASP A 204 -0.30 -45.10 -34.23
CA ASP A 204 0.49 -43.88 -34.39
C ASP A 204 1.31 -43.67 -33.10
N THR A 205 2.64 -43.69 -33.21
CA THR A 205 3.52 -43.39 -32.07
C THR A 205 3.36 -41.90 -31.72
N PRO A 206 3.22 -41.52 -30.44
CA PRO A 206 2.98 -40.12 -30.08
C PRO A 206 4.12 -39.25 -30.61
N ILE A 207 3.79 -38.27 -31.46
CA ILE A 207 4.71 -37.15 -31.72
C ILE A 207 4.79 -36.41 -30.39
N GLY A 208 5.88 -36.64 -29.66
CA GLY A 208 6.15 -35.98 -28.38
C GLY A 208 5.99 -34.48 -28.58
N GLY A 209 5.20 -33.85 -27.71
CA GLY A 209 4.98 -32.41 -27.76
C GLY A 209 6.32 -31.70 -27.90
N THR A 210 6.49 -30.95 -29.00
CA THR A 210 7.69 -30.17 -29.38
C THR A 210 8.87 -30.43 -28.46
N ILE A 211 9.66 -31.48 -28.70
CA ILE A 211 10.86 -31.75 -27.90
C ILE A 211 11.76 -30.54 -28.06
N LEU A 212 11.80 -29.69 -27.04
CA LEU A 212 12.57 -28.46 -27.09
C LEU A 212 14.06 -28.83 -27.15
N PRO A 213 14.82 -28.26 -28.11
CA PRO A 213 16.25 -28.45 -28.14
C PRO A 213 16.86 -27.98 -26.81
N PRO A 214 17.80 -28.73 -26.23
CA PRO A 214 18.54 -28.27 -25.06
C PRO A 214 19.11 -26.86 -25.28
N LEU A 215 18.93 -25.96 -24.31
CA LEU A 215 19.36 -24.55 -24.43
C LEU A 215 20.85 -24.41 -24.79
N ILE A 216 21.68 -25.33 -24.31
CA ILE A 216 23.12 -25.37 -24.59
C ILE A 216 23.42 -25.46 -26.09
N LEU A 217 22.54 -26.05 -26.91
CA LEU A 217 22.73 -26.12 -28.36
C LEU A 217 22.71 -24.74 -29.02
N GLY A 218 22.01 -23.76 -28.44
CA GLY A 218 21.99 -22.39 -28.95
C GLY A 218 23.18 -21.53 -28.49
N LYS A 219 24.06 -22.05 -27.63
CA LYS A 219 25.20 -21.27 -27.09
C LYS A 219 26.27 -21.08 -28.16
N ASP A 220 26.79 -19.86 -28.27
CA ASP A 220 27.90 -19.53 -29.16
C ASP A 220 29.20 -20.21 -28.70
N VAL A 221 29.94 -20.81 -29.63
CA VAL A 221 31.21 -21.51 -29.32
C VAL A 221 32.31 -20.55 -28.82
N ASN A 222 32.22 -19.26 -29.14
CA ASN A 222 33.14 -18.24 -28.61
C ASN A 222 33.00 -18.08 -27.08
N ASP A 223 31.81 -18.36 -26.53
CA ASP A 223 31.50 -18.27 -25.10
C ASP A 223 31.80 -19.57 -24.33
N CYS A 224 32.42 -20.56 -25.00
CA CYS A 224 32.77 -21.86 -24.42
C CYS A 224 34.24 -21.97 -23.99
N GLY A 225 35.01 -20.89 -24.06
CA GLY A 225 36.40 -20.86 -23.57
C GLY A 225 37.40 -21.63 -24.46
N PHE A 226 37.04 -21.93 -25.70
CA PHE A 226 37.95 -22.61 -26.63
C PHE A 226 39.14 -21.70 -27.02
N PRO A 227 40.35 -22.27 -27.17
CA PRO A 227 41.49 -21.56 -27.73
C PRO A 227 41.20 -20.96 -29.11
N VAL A 228 41.78 -19.79 -29.42
CA VAL A 228 41.60 -19.07 -30.70
C VAL A 228 41.83 -19.97 -31.92
N ARG A 229 42.77 -20.92 -31.83
CA ARG A 229 43.03 -21.89 -32.90
C ARG A 229 41.81 -22.76 -33.22
N ILE A 230 41.09 -23.22 -32.20
CA ILE A 230 39.86 -24.01 -32.34
C ILE A 230 38.72 -23.13 -32.87
N LEU A 231 38.59 -21.89 -32.38
CA LEU A 231 37.56 -20.96 -32.85
C LEU A 231 37.75 -20.55 -34.33
N ASN A 232 39.00 -20.38 -34.77
CA ASN A 232 39.30 -20.13 -36.19
C ASN A 232 38.95 -21.35 -37.06
N MET A 233 39.17 -22.56 -36.53
CA MET A 233 38.80 -23.80 -37.20
C MET A 233 37.28 -23.97 -37.28
N PHE A 234 36.56 -23.70 -36.19
CA PHE A 234 35.10 -23.72 -36.18
C PHE A 234 34.50 -22.77 -37.20
N ARG A 235 35.02 -21.54 -37.30
CA ARG A 235 34.62 -20.60 -38.35
C ARG A 235 34.87 -21.11 -39.76
N TRP A 236 36.02 -21.75 -40.01
CA TRP A 236 36.31 -22.34 -41.32
C TRP A 236 35.39 -23.52 -41.65
N CYS A 237 34.90 -24.22 -40.62
CA CYS A 237 33.93 -25.30 -40.73
C CYS A 237 32.48 -24.82 -40.48
N ASP A 238 32.14 -23.54 -40.59
CA ASP A 238 30.78 -23.00 -40.32
C ASP A 238 30.13 -23.52 -39.01
N VAL A 239 30.92 -23.65 -37.95
CA VAL A 239 30.45 -24.00 -36.61
C VAL A 239 30.43 -22.72 -35.78
N TYR A 240 29.24 -22.27 -35.41
CA TYR A 240 29.04 -21.04 -34.64
C TYR A 240 28.40 -21.32 -33.28
N THR A 241 27.61 -22.38 -33.18
CA THR A 241 26.96 -22.82 -31.96
C THR A 241 27.41 -24.21 -31.52
N VAL A 242 27.17 -24.55 -30.26
CA VAL A 242 27.36 -25.92 -29.77
C VAL A 242 26.47 -26.90 -30.56
N GLY A 243 25.28 -26.47 -30.99
CA GLY A 243 24.41 -27.27 -31.87
C GLY A 243 25.08 -27.62 -33.19
N ASP A 244 25.74 -26.67 -33.84
CA ASP A 244 26.47 -26.89 -35.09
C ASP A 244 27.61 -27.89 -34.89
N LEU A 245 28.35 -27.77 -33.77
CA LEU A 245 29.44 -28.67 -33.42
C LEU A 245 28.95 -30.13 -33.32
N LEU A 246 27.84 -30.36 -32.62
CA LEU A 246 27.33 -31.71 -32.37
C LEU A 246 26.63 -32.33 -33.58
N ARG A 247 26.19 -31.51 -34.54
CA ARG A 247 25.49 -31.96 -35.76
C ARG A 247 26.41 -32.14 -36.96
N LYS A 248 27.47 -31.32 -37.06
CA LYS A 248 28.40 -31.34 -38.20
C LYS A 248 29.46 -32.43 -38.08
N PHE A 249 29.74 -32.89 -36.87
CA PHE A 249 30.66 -33.99 -36.61
C PHE A 249 29.95 -35.13 -35.90
N HIS A 250 30.36 -36.37 -36.19
CA HIS A 250 29.77 -37.58 -35.60
C HIS A 250 30.73 -38.31 -34.66
N GLY A 251 31.88 -37.70 -34.37
CA GLY A 251 32.88 -38.25 -33.46
C GLY A 251 34.29 -37.78 -33.78
N LYS A 252 35.24 -38.34 -33.03
CA LYS A 252 36.67 -38.04 -33.17
C LYS A 252 37.20 -38.24 -34.60
N SER A 253 36.73 -39.27 -35.30
CA SER A 253 37.16 -39.58 -36.66
C SER A 253 36.86 -38.47 -37.65
N ASP A 254 35.81 -37.67 -37.44
CA ASP A 254 35.52 -36.52 -38.29
C ASP A 254 36.38 -35.32 -37.92
N LEU A 255 36.67 -35.12 -36.64
CA LEU A 255 37.61 -34.10 -36.17
C LEU A 255 39.04 -34.37 -36.67
N ASP A 256 39.47 -35.63 -36.73
CA ASP A 256 40.80 -36.03 -37.23
C ASP A 256 40.99 -35.72 -38.72
N LYS A 257 39.91 -35.60 -39.51
CA LYS A 257 39.96 -35.25 -40.94
C LYS A 257 40.09 -33.75 -41.18
N ILE A 258 39.93 -32.93 -40.14
CA ILE A 258 39.94 -31.49 -40.26
C ILE A 258 41.37 -30.98 -40.45
N ARG A 259 41.60 -30.33 -41.59
CA ARG A 259 42.90 -29.75 -41.92
C ARG A 259 43.33 -28.75 -40.85
N ASN A 260 44.58 -28.85 -40.40
CA ASN A 260 45.18 -27.98 -39.38
C ASN A 260 44.63 -28.14 -37.95
N LEU A 261 43.80 -29.14 -37.66
CA LEU A 261 43.41 -29.49 -36.29
C LEU A 261 44.38 -30.53 -35.72
N GLY A 262 45.11 -30.16 -34.66
CA GLY A 262 46.09 -31.06 -34.02
C GLY A 262 45.45 -31.93 -32.94
N LYS A 263 46.09 -33.06 -32.60
CA LYS A 263 45.59 -34.00 -31.57
C LYS A 263 45.19 -33.32 -30.25
N LYS A 264 46.00 -32.37 -29.77
CA LYS A 264 45.71 -31.60 -28.55
C LYS A 264 44.41 -30.79 -28.67
N SER A 265 44.16 -30.19 -29.83
CA SER A 265 42.92 -29.43 -30.06
C SER A 265 41.70 -30.34 -30.14
N ILE A 266 41.86 -31.55 -30.68
CA ILE A 266 40.78 -32.54 -30.73
C ILE A 266 40.39 -32.97 -29.31
N TRP A 267 41.37 -33.27 -28.45
CA TRP A 267 41.09 -33.61 -27.05
C TRP A 267 40.36 -32.49 -26.32
N ILE A 268 40.77 -31.23 -26.45
CA ILE A 268 40.06 -30.09 -25.84
C ILE A 268 38.58 -30.04 -26.26
N ILE A 269 38.26 -30.38 -27.52
CA ILE A 269 36.88 -30.41 -28.00
C ILE A 269 36.11 -31.59 -27.40
N LEU A 270 36.73 -32.76 -27.30
CA LEU A 270 36.13 -33.96 -26.71
C LEU A 270 35.91 -33.78 -25.20
N ASP A 271 36.89 -33.24 -24.49
CA ASP A 271 36.82 -32.94 -23.06
C ASP A 271 35.65 -31.98 -22.78
N PHE A 272 35.48 -30.92 -23.59
CA PHE A 272 34.33 -30.02 -23.47
C PHE A 272 32.99 -30.76 -23.62
N ILE A 273 32.89 -31.69 -24.59
CA ILE A 273 31.67 -32.46 -24.82
C ILE A 273 31.37 -33.36 -23.62
N GLU A 274 32.39 -34.05 -23.10
CA GLU A 274 32.29 -34.94 -21.95
C GLU A 274 31.94 -34.17 -20.66
N GLU A 275 32.67 -33.09 -20.34
CA GLU A 275 32.42 -32.23 -19.17
C GLU A 275 31.01 -31.64 -19.15
N ASN A 276 30.40 -31.42 -20.32
CA ASN A 276 29.04 -30.90 -20.44
C ASN A 276 27.98 -32.00 -20.63
N ASN A 277 28.34 -33.29 -20.51
CA ASN A 277 27.47 -34.45 -20.74
C ASN A 277 26.75 -34.40 -22.09
N LEU A 278 27.43 -33.87 -23.09
CA LEU A 278 26.99 -33.78 -24.47
C LEU A 278 27.43 -35.00 -25.25
N SER A 279 26.88 -35.14 -26.45
CA SER A 279 27.28 -36.20 -27.37
C SER A 279 26.95 -35.79 -28.79
N PHE A 280 27.74 -36.28 -29.75
CA PHE A 280 27.48 -36.03 -31.17
C PHE A 280 26.17 -36.66 -31.61
N LYS A 281 25.54 -36.07 -32.62
CA LYS A 281 24.38 -36.66 -33.30
C LYS A 281 24.83 -37.92 -34.03
N GLN A 282 24.07 -39.00 -33.95
CA GLN A 282 24.40 -40.25 -34.63
C GLN A 282 23.94 -40.21 -36.10
N ASN A 283 24.62 -40.97 -36.96
CA ASN A 283 24.25 -41.06 -38.37
C ASN A 283 22.85 -41.69 -38.52
N GLY A 284 21.95 -40.98 -39.21
CA GLY A 284 20.55 -41.42 -39.38
C GLY A 284 19.65 -41.16 -38.18
N GLU A 285 20.15 -40.56 -37.09
CA GLU A 285 19.34 -40.16 -35.94
C GLU A 285 18.40 -39.00 -36.33
N SER A 286 17.14 -39.08 -35.91
CA SER A 286 16.22 -37.95 -36.06
C SER A 286 16.65 -36.81 -35.12
N ASP A 287 16.24 -35.58 -35.43
CA ASP A 287 16.52 -34.46 -34.52
C ASP A 287 15.80 -34.61 -33.17
N GLU A 288 14.63 -35.26 -33.18
CA GLU A 288 13.85 -35.54 -31.97
C GLU A 288 14.56 -36.54 -31.06
N ASP A 289 15.05 -37.65 -31.61
CA ASP A 289 15.80 -38.68 -30.87
C ASP A 289 17.10 -38.10 -30.28
N PHE A 290 17.79 -37.27 -31.07
CA PHE A 290 18.98 -36.56 -30.64
C PHE A 290 18.70 -35.66 -29.44
N TYR A 291 17.60 -34.90 -29.46
CA TYR A 291 17.23 -34.03 -28.34
C TYR A 291 16.79 -34.80 -27.10
N ILE A 292 16.04 -35.91 -27.27
CA ILE A 292 15.67 -36.79 -26.15
C ILE A 292 16.92 -37.32 -25.46
N ARG A 293 17.88 -37.84 -26.24
CA ARG A 293 19.12 -38.39 -25.72
C ARG A 293 19.94 -37.35 -24.96
N LEU A 294 20.09 -36.14 -25.51
CA LEU A 294 20.79 -35.05 -24.84
C LEU A 294 20.08 -34.57 -23.56
N ASN A 295 18.76 -34.40 -23.59
CA ASN A 295 18.00 -33.99 -22.41
C ASN A 295 18.09 -35.02 -21.27
N ASN A 296 18.14 -36.31 -21.60
CA ASN A 296 18.37 -37.38 -20.61
C ASN A 296 19.76 -37.29 -19.99
N ASN A 297 20.81 -37.11 -20.81
CA ASN A 297 22.19 -36.97 -20.32
C ASN A 297 22.35 -35.74 -19.41
N LEU A 298 21.75 -34.60 -19.78
CA LEU A 298 21.81 -33.36 -19.00
C LEU A 298 21.02 -33.44 -17.69
N SER A 299 19.95 -34.23 -17.64
CA SER A 299 19.15 -34.44 -16.42
C SER A 299 19.89 -35.30 -15.40
N ASN A 300 20.64 -36.31 -15.84
CA ASN A 300 21.43 -37.16 -14.94
C ASN A 300 22.53 -36.38 -14.21
N LYS A 301 23.15 -35.38 -14.86
CA LYS A 301 24.15 -34.49 -14.24
C LYS A 301 23.62 -33.71 -13.02
N LYS A 302 22.37 -33.25 -13.08
CA LYS A 302 21.75 -32.48 -11.98
C LYS A 302 21.55 -33.31 -10.72
N HIS A 303 21.52 -34.63 -10.81
CA HIS A 303 21.40 -35.50 -9.65
C HIS A 303 22.76 -35.75 -8.98
N GLU A 304 23.85 -35.84 -9.75
CA GLU A 304 25.21 -36.05 -9.21
C GLU A 304 25.82 -34.80 -8.54
N GLU A 305 25.40 -33.58 -8.92
CA GLU A 305 25.86 -32.32 -8.28
C GLU A 305 25.09 -31.98 -6.98
N ASN A 306 24.01 -32.71 -6.66
CA ASN A 306 23.17 -32.48 -5.48
C ASN A 306 23.32 -33.55 -4.38
N ASP A 307 24.24 -34.50 -4.56
CA ASP A 307 24.70 -35.48 -3.55
C ASP A 307 26.10 -35.08 -3.02
#